data_AF-A0A8S2WBG6-F1
#
_entry.id   AF-A0A8S2WBG6-F1
#
_cell.length_a   1.000
_cell.length_b   1.000
_cell.length_c   1.000
_cell.angle_alpha   90.00
_cell.angle_beta   90.00
_cell.angle_gamma   90.00
#
_symmetry.space_group_name_H-M   'P 1'
#
loop_
_entity.id
_entity.type
_entity.pdbx_description
1 polymer ?
#
loop_
_entity_poly.entity_id
_entity_poly.type
_entity_poly.pdbx_seq_one_letter_code
_entity_poly.pdbx_strand_id
1 'polypeptide(L)'
;MILGHEARARVPKEFIIQYSTNANPPTFFLTIDYLLKTNFNFINNYDTNKFRIFIQRLEKWYKWYNRTQIGQLPFTYRWRGRNSSSIYELNPKTLTSGLDDYPRSSHPTDNERHLDLRCWMMLASNVIGKLYQKLNNKRDETNIYIDYAQLLADNERLDQQHWSEQDGMYADYGLHTDYVHLQRVTIPTKQNQQHQQQETHMIRQITRQSDLTYKFVKHFGYVSLFPLMTKILKPNSLKLDKLLTDLTNPTLLWTSFGYV
;
A
#
# COMPACT_ATOMS: atom_id res chain seq x y z
N MET A 1 -8.19 -16.09 -5.26
CA MET A 1 -8.24 -16.79 -6.57
C MET A 1 -9.61 -17.46 -6.67
N ILE A 2 -10.43 -17.09 -7.65
CA ILE A 2 -11.80 -17.59 -7.79
C ILE A 2 -11.80 -18.63 -8.92
N LEU A 3 -11.60 -19.90 -8.58
CA LEU A 3 -11.57 -21.02 -9.54
C LEU A 3 -12.72 -21.99 -9.25
N GLY A 4 -13.44 -22.38 -10.30
CA GLY A 4 -14.56 -23.32 -10.21
C GLY A 4 -15.91 -22.66 -9.91
N HIS A 5 -16.97 -23.48 -9.93
CA HIS A 5 -18.34 -23.02 -9.69
C HIS A 5 -18.56 -22.59 -8.23
N GLU A 6 -18.07 -23.41 -7.29
CA GLU A 6 -18.22 -23.16 -5.85
C GLU A 6 -17.63 -21.80 -5.42
N ALA A 7 -16.41 -21.49 -5.85
CA ALA A 7 -15.78 -20.21 -5.51
C ALA A 7 -16.56 -19.02 -6.12
N ARG A 8 -17.07 -19.15 -7.35
CA ARG A 8 -17.85 -18.09 -8.02
C ARG A 8 -19.19 -17.84 -7.35
N ALA A 9 -19.84 -18.89 -6.85
CA ALA A 9 -21.14 -18.77 -6.19
C ALA A 9 -21.07 -18.03 -4.84
N ARG A 10 -19.90 -17.95 -4.22
CA ARG A 10 -19.68 -17.29 -2.91
C ARG A 10 -19.27 -15.82 -3.01
N VAL A 11 -19.08 -15.29 -4.22
CA VAL A 11 -18.55 -13.93 -4.44
C VAL A 11 -19.55 -13.12 -5.27
N PRO A 12 -19.97 -11.91 -4.83
CA PRO A 12 -20.79 -11.03 -5.63
C PRO A 12 -20.18 -10.78 -7.02
N LYS A 13 -21.02 -10.66 -8.05
CA LYS A 13 -20.59 -10.66 -9.46
C LYS A 13 -19.58 -9.55 -9.77
N GLU A 14 -19.76 -8.40 -9.16
CA GLU A 14 -18.90 -7.22 -9.25
C GLU A 14 -17.47 -7.46 -8.75
N PHE A 15 -17.24 -8.46 -7.87
CA PHE A 15 -15.91 -8.80 -7.35
C PHE A 15 -15.27 -10.02 -8.04
N ILE A 16 -15.97 -10.66 -8.99
CA ILE A 16 -15.43 -11.82 -9.72
C ILE A 16 -14.35 -11.36 -10.71
N ILE A 17 -14.58 -10.24 -11.41
CA ILE A 17 -13.65 -9.73 -12.41
C ILE A 17 -12.36 -9.26 -11.72
N GLN A 18 -11.23 -9.75 -12.20
CA GLN A 18 -9.91 -9.38 -11.72
C GLN A 18 -9.20 -8.53 -12.78
N TYR A 19 -8.54 -7.45 -12.35
CA TYR A 19 -7.84 -6.54 -13.25
C TYR A 19 -6.34 -6.82 -13.21
N SER A 20 -5.71 -7.03 -14.38
CA SER A 20 -4.27 -7.30 -14.50
C SER A 20 -3.37 -6.11 -14.17
N THR A 21 -3.94 -4.94 -13.94
CA THR A 21 -3.28 -3.72 -13.45
C THR A 21 -3.31 -3.61 -11.94
N ASN A 22 -4.20 -4.34 -11.27
CA ASN A 22 -4.42 -4.28 -9.83
C ASN A 22 -3.49 -5.26 -9.13
N ALA A 23 -2.78 -4.75 -8.12
CA ALA A 23 -1.88 -5.52 -7.28
C ALA A 23 -2.51 -5.82 -5.92
N ASN A 24 -1.77 -6.57 -5.08
CA ASN A 24 -2.07 -6.79 -3.67
C ASN A 24 -0.77 -6.67 -2.85
N PRO A 25 -0.80 -6.51 -1.52
CA PRO A 25 0.42 -6.61 -0.72
C PRO A 25 1.19 -7.90 -1.02
N PRO A 26 2.49 -7.84 -1.38
CA PRO A 26 3.25 -9.03 -1.75
C PRO A 26 3.77 -9.76 -0.50
N THR A 27 2.86 -10.13 0.41
CA THR A 27 3.14 -10.70 1.74
C THR A 27 3.93 -11.99 1.69
N PHE A 28 3.93 -12.72 0.57
CA PHE A 28 4.74 -13.91 0.39
C PHE A 28 6.24 -13.64 0.61
N PHE A 29 6.73 -12.41 0.35
CA PHE A 29 8.11 -12.03 0.68
C PHE A 29 8.40 -12.04 2.18
N LEU A 30 7.42 -11.82 3.07
CA LEU A 30 7.62 -11.95 4.52
C LEU A 30 7.94 -13.40 4.90
N THR A 31 7.18 -14.36 4.35
CA THR A 31 7.41 -15.77 4.60
C THR A 31 8.79 -16.20 4.12
N ILE A 32 9.21 -15.74 2.94
CA ILE A 32 10.53 -16.05 2.37
C ILE A 32 11.64 -15.39 3.20
N ASP A 33 11.48 -14.13 3.61
CA ASP A 33 12.43 -13.42 4.48
C ASP A 33 12.63 -14.17 5.81
N TYR A 34 11.53 -14.65 6.41
CA TYR A 34 11.57 -15.48 7.61
C TYR A 34 12.34 -16.79 7.40
N LEU A 35 12.05 -17.51 6.31
CA LEU A 35 12.73 -18.78 5.98
C LEU A 35 14.22 -18.59 5.71
N LEU A 36 14.61 -17.49 5.05
CA LEU A 36 16.01 -17.15 4.83
C LEU A 36 16.78 -16.90 6.14
N LYS A 37 16.10 -16.33 7.15
CA LYS A 37 16.68 -16.04 8.47
C LYS A 37 16.78 -17.27 9.37
N THR A 38 15.78 -18.15 9.34
CA THR A 38 15.67 -19.26 10.31
C THR A 38 16.17 -20.60 9.78
N ASN A 39 16.01 -20.88 8.48
CA ASN A 39 16.20 -22.22 7.91
C ASN A 39 17.25 -22.24 6.80
N PHE A 40 18.37 -21.54 7.02
CA PHE A 40 19.45 -21.43 6.04
C PHE A 40 20.02 -22.79 5.59
N ASN A 41 20.00 -23.79 6.48
CA ASN A 41 20.53 -25.13 6.23
C ASN A 41 19.60 -26.01 5.36
N PHE A 42 18.28 -25.89 5.52
CA PHE A 42 17.34 -26.64 4.67
C PHE A 42 17.46 -26.20 3.20
N ILE A 43 17.60 -24.89 2.97
CA ILE A 43 17.78 -24.34 1.62
C ILE A 43 19.09 -24.82 0.98
N ASN A 44 20.16 -25.05 1.76
CA ASN A 44 21.43 -25.58 1.24
C ASN A 44 21.30 -27.00 0.69
N ASN A 45 20.39 -27.81 1.24
CA ASN A 45 20.18 -29.20 0.83
C ASN A 45 19.12 -29.33 -0.26
N TYR A 46 18.58 -28.22 -0.75
CA TYR A 46 17.55 -28.20 -1.78
C TYR A 46 18.18 -28.27 -3.17
N ASP A 47 17.47 -28.88 -4.12
CA ASP A 47 17.86 -28.95 -5.52
C ASP A 47 18.09 -27.53 -6.09
N THR A 48 19.35 -27.24 -6.45
CA THR A 48 19.77 -25.93 -6.95
C THR A 48 19.01 -25.48 -8.20
N ASN A 49 18.63 -26.41 -9.09
CA ASN A 49 17.88 -26.08 -10.30
C ASN A 49 16.43 -25.70 -9.95
N LYS A 50 15.78 -26.45 -9.05
CA LYS A 50 14.43 -26.09 -8.57
C LYS A 50 14.44 -24.76 -7.83
N PHE A 51 15.47 -24.51 -7.01
CA PHE A 51 15.63 -23.24 -6.31
C PHE A 51 15.81 -22.07 -7.29
N ARG A 52 16.65 -22.23 -8.31
CA ARG A 52 16.83 -21.24 -9.38
C ARG A 52 15.51 -20.93 -10.10
N ILE A 53 14.73 -21.95 -10.47
CA ILE A 53 13.43 -21.78 -11.14
C ILE A 53 12.45 -21.03 -10.23
N PHE A 54 12.42 -21.35 -8.93
CA PHE A 54 11.60 -20.64 -7.96
C PHE A 54 11.96 -19.15 -7.91
N ILE A 55 13.26 -18.83 -7.78
CA ILE A 55 13.74 -17.44 -7.75
C ILE A 55 13.36 -16.71 -9.04
N GLN A 56 13.53 -17.32 -10.22
CA GLN A 56 13.17 -16.72 -11.51
C GLN A 56 11.66 -16.44 -11.63
N ARG A 57 10.79 -17.29 -11.06
CA ARG A 57 9.34 -17.02 -11.03
C ARG A 57 9.00 -15.85 -10.11
N LEU A 58 9.65 -15.81 -8.94
CA LEU A 58 9.47 -14.72 -7.98
C LEU A 58 9.99 -13.38 -8.54
N GLU A 59 11.12 -13.40 -9.25
CA GLU A 59 11.70 -12.26 -9.95
C GLU A 59 10.75 -11.71 -11.01
N LYS A 60 10.07 -12.57 -11.79
CA LYS A 60 9.04 -12.12 -12.75
C LYS A 60 7.90 -11.38 -12.07
N TRP A 61 7.43 -11.86 -10.91
CA TRP A 61 6.38 -11.20 -10.13
C TRP A 61 6.86 -9.84 -9.58
N TYR A 62 8.06 -9.79 -9.02
CA TYR A 62 8.69 -8.55 -8.56
C TYR A 62 8.90 -7.52 -9.67
N LYS A 63 9.39 -7.95 -10.84
CA LYS A 63 9.56 -7.08 -12.02
C LYS A 63 8.22 -6.55 -12.50
N TRP A 64 7.15 -7.33 -12.39
CA TRP A 64 5.80 -6.85 -12.68
C TRP A 64 5.40 -5.69 -11.76
N TYR A 65 5.63 -5.77 -10.44
CA TYR A 65 5.36 -4.63 -9.54
C TYR A 65 6.14 -3.37 -9.94
N ASN A 66 7.45 -3.52 -10.16
CA ASN A 66 8.32 -2.39 -10.53
C ASN A 66 7.97 -1.77 -11.89
N ARG A 67 7.27 -2.52 -12.77
CA ARG A 67 6.76 -2.00 -14.04
C ARG A 67 5.39 -1.36 -13.91
N THR A 68 4.48 -1.96 -13.14
CA THR A 68 3.06 -1.58 -13.16
C THR A 68 2.64 -0.64 -12.05
N GLN A 69 3.31 -0.70 -10.89
CA GLN A 69 2.93 0.07 -9.70
C GLN A 69 3.88 1.22 -9.38
N ILE A 70 4.87 1.51 -10.25
CA ILE A 70 5.78 2.64 -10.08
C ILE A 70 5.00 3.97 -10.06
N GLY A 71 5.43 4.91 -9.21
CA GLY A 71 4.91 6.27 -9.17
C GLY A 71 5.56 7.17 -10.23
N GLN A 72 5.17 8.45 -10.25
CA GLN A 72 5.70 9.42 -11.24
C GLN A 72 7.14 9.85 -10.95
N LEU A 73 7.59 9.71 -9.70
CA LEU A 73 8.95 10.06 -9.29
C LEU A 73 9.80 8.80 -9.07
N PRO A 74 11.12 8.87 -9.26
CA PRO A 74 12.02 7.77 -8.94
C PRO A 74 11.80 7.25 -7.51
N PHE A 75 11.79 5.93 -7.34
CA PHE A 75 11.64 5.23 -6.05
C PHE A 75 10.30 5.46 -5.32
N THR A 76 9.31 6.03 -6.02
CA THR A 76 7.93 6.12 -5.51
C THR A 76 7.06 5.03 -6.13
N TYR A 77 5.98 4.68 -5.43
CA TYR A 77 5.02 3.69 -5.89
C TYR A 77 3.60 4.17 -5.63
N ARG A 78 2.64 3.65 -6.41
CA ARG A 78 1.22 3.96 -6.28
C ARG A 78 0.37 2.77 -6.66
N TRP A 79 -0.49 2.37 -5.74
CA TRP A 79 -1.56 1.40 -5.95
C TRP A 79 -2.47 1.82 -7.11
N ARG A 80 -2.71 0.92 -8.05
CA ARG A 80 -3.71 1.10 -9.12
C ARG A 80 -5.10 0.69 -8.66
N GLY A 81 -6.13 1.17 -9.36
CA GLY A 81 -7.52 0.74 -9.16
C GLY A 81 -8.37 1.64 -8.24
N ARG A 82 -7.86 2.78 -7.77
CA ARG A 82 -8.70 3.79 -7.08
C ARG A 82 -9.66 4.46 -8.09
N ASN A 83 -10.90 4.71 -7.67
CA ASN A 83 -11.92 5.35 -8.51
C ASN A 83 -11.96 6.86 -8.28
N SER A 84 -11.36 7.65 -9.17
CA SER A 84 -11.35 9.11 -9.10
C SER A 84 -12.70 9.77 -9.35
N SER A 85 -13.64 9.05 -9.99
CA SER A 85 -14.94 9.57 -10.40
C SER A 85 -16.07 9.19 -9.44
N SER A 86 -15.75 8.51 -8.34
CA SER A 86 -16.73 8.10 -7.33
C SER A 86 -17.30 9.32 -6.61
N ILE A 87 -18.62 9.50 -6.68
CA ILE A 87 -19.35 10.55 -5.95
C ILE A 87 -20.09 10.00 -4.73
N TYR A 88 -20.09 8.68 -4.51
CA TYR A 88 -20.83 8.05 -3.40
C TYR A 88 -19.94 7.70 -2.20
N GLU A 89 -18.63 7.83 -2.36
CA GLU A 89 -17.64 7.51 -1.33
C GLU A 89 -17.06 8.82 -0.79
N LEU A 90 -16.92 8.95 0.54
CA LEU A 90 -16.29 10.13 1.14
C LEU A 90 -14.81 10.27 0.70
N ASN A 91 -14.10 9.15 0.75
CA ASN A 91 -12.74 8.97 0.25
C ASN A 91 -12.72 7.74 -0.67
N PRO A 92 -12.19 7.83 -1.91
CA PRO A 92 -12.15 6.69 -2.81
C PRO A 92 -11.35 5.51 -2.24
N LYS A 93 -11.91 4.30 -2.27
CA LYS A 93 -11.27 3.10 -1.71
C LYS A 93 -9.97 2.72 -2.42
N THR A 94 -9.11 2.00 -1.72
CA THR A 94 -7.86 1.43 -2.25
C THR A 94 -7.80 -0.08 -2.00
N LEU A 95 -8.75 -0.81 -2.60
CA LEU A 95 -8.91 -2.27 -2.43
C LEU A 95 -7.61 -3.06 -2.70
N THR A 96 -6.80 -2.57 -3.64
CA THR A 96 -5.52 -3.19 -4.01
C THR A 96 -4.47 -3.15 -2.90
N SER A 97 -4.63 -2.28 -1.90
CA SER A 97 -3.72 -2.24 -0.75
C SER A 97 -4.04 -3.27 0.33
N GLY A 98 -5.24 -3.88 0.31
CA GLY A 98 -5.77 -4.70 1.40
C GLY A 98 -6.21 -3.91 2.64
N LEU A 99 -6.06 -2.59 2.62
CA LEU A 99 -6.61 -1.64 3.58
C LEU A 99 -7.69 -0.82 2.85
N ASP A 100 -8.84 -1.46 2.60
CA ASP A 100 -9.82 -1.06 1.60
C ASP A 100 -10.31 0.40 1.74
N ASP A 101 -10.63 0.81 2.96
CA ASP A 101 -11.21 2.12 3.31
C ASP A 101 -10.24 3.01 4.10
N TYR A 102 -8.97 2.61 4.25
CA TYR A 102 -7.95 3.46 4.87
C TYR A 102 -7.87 4.80 4.12
N PRO A 103 -8.11 5.94 4.78
CA PRO A 103 -8.13 7.25 4.16
C PRO A 103 -6.80 7.55 3.44
N ARG A 104 -6.89 7.83 2.14
CA ARG A 104 -5.77 8.33 1.32
C ARG A 104 -6.11 9.68 0.72
N SER A 105 -5.37 10.11 -0.31
CA SER A 105 -5.67 11.38 -0.97
C SER A 105 -7.14 11.43 -1.40
N SER A 106 -7.79 12.57 -1.14
CA SER A 106 -9.23 12.72 -1.40
C SER A 106 -9.56 12.78 -2.89
N HIS A 107 -8.59 13.15 -3.72
CA HIS A 107 -8.73 13.26 -5.18
C HIS A 107 -7.64 12.40 -5.82
N PRO A 108 -7.95 11.13 -6.15
CA PRO A 108 -6.98 10.23 -6.75
C PRO A 108 -6.40 10.81 -8.05
N THR A 109 -5.09 10.71 -8.20
CA THR A 109 -4.35 11.19 -9.38
C THR A 109 -3.17 10.29 -9.64
N ASP A 110 -2.55 10.45 -10.81
CA ASP A 110 -1.34 9.68 -11.11
C ASP A 110 -0.13 10.08 -10.25
N ASN A 111 -0.18 11.25 -9.61
CA ASN A 111 0.87 11.84 -8.78
C ASN A 111 0.87 11.37 -7.31
N GLU A 112 -0.05 10.47 -6.94
CA GLU A 112 -0.04 9.93 -5.57
C GLU A 112 1.21 9.12 -5.28
N ARG A 113 1.65 9.15 -4.02
CA ARG A 113 2.76 8.33 -3.50
C ARG A 113 2.23 7.55 -2.30
N HIS A 114 2.23 6.23 -2.41
CA HIS A 114 1.72 5.33 -1.36
C HIS A 114 2.88 4.73 -0.56
N LEU A 115 2.94 5.09 0.72
CA LEU A 115 4.02 4.76 1.64
C LEU A 115 4.17 3.26 1.86
N ASP A 116 3.04 2.59 2.13
CA ASP A 116 2.96 1.15 2.36
C ASP A 116 3.54 0.36 1.18
N LEU A 117 3.16 0.72 -0.04
CA LEU A 117 3.66 0.05 -1.25
C LEU A 117 5.16 0.26 -1.46
N ARG A 118 5.69 1.46 -1.20
CA ARG A 118 7.14 1.70 -1.22
C ARG A 118 7.86 0.78 -0.23
N CYS A 119 7.32 0.62 0.97
CA CYS A 119 7.88 -0.25 2.00
C CYS A 119 7.82 -1.74 1.62
N TRP A 120 6.72 -2.18 1.00
CA TRP A 120 6.62 -3.53 0.43
C TRP A 120 7.69 -3.80 -0.62
N MET A 121 7.94 -2.83 -1.50
CA MET A 121 8.92 -2.98 -2.57
C MET A 121 10.36 -2.94 -2.05
N MET A 122 10.64 -2.21 -0.99
CA MET A 122 11.92 -2.30 -0.28
C MET A 122 12.14 -3.74 0.23
N LEU A 123 11.18 -4.29 0.98
CA LEU A 123 11.26 -5.65 1.51
C LEU A 123 11.45 -6.68 0.39
N ALA A 124 10.64 -6.61 -0.67
CA ALA A 124 10.71 -7.53 -1.79
C ALA A 124 12.07 -7.50 -2.50
N SER A 125 12.63 -6.30 -2.70
CA SER A 125 13.96 -6.10 -3.30
C SER A 125 15.04 -6.76 -2.45
N ASN A 126 15.01 -6.54 -1.13
CA ASN A 126 15.97 -7.13 -0.19
C ASN A 126 15.90 -8.67 -0.20
N VAL A 127 14.69 -9.23 -0.20
CA VAL A 127 14.48 -10.68 -0.19
C VAL A 127 14.99 -11.32 -1.48
N ILE A 128 14.70 -10.73 -2.65
CA ILE A 128 15.21 -11.26 -3.93
C ILE A 128 16.74 -11.16 -3.99
N GLY A 129 17.30 -10.04 -3.54
CA GLY A 129 18.75 -9.88 -3.49
C GLY A 129 19.42 -10.97 -2.65
N LYS A 130 18.88 -11.28 -1.47
CA LYS A 130 19.37 -12.34 -0.59
C LYS A 130 19.19 -13.75 -1.19
N LEU A 131 18.10 -13.99 -1.92
CA LEU A 131 17.90 -15.25 -2.64
C LEU A 131 18.98 -15.47 -3.70
N TYR A 132 19.37 -14.43 -4.44
CA TYR A 132 20.45 -14.54 -5.44
C TYR A 132 21.84 -14.67 -4.81
N GLN A 133 22.12 -13.94 -3.73
CA GLN A 133 23.35 -14.15 -2.92
C GLN A 133 23.46 -15.61 -2.50
N LYS A 134 22.36 -16.18 -2.00
CA LYS A 134 22.28 -17.58 -1.61
C LYS A 134 22.49 -18.54 -2.78
N LEU A 135 21.76 -18.35 -3.88
CA LEU A 135 21.85 -19.21 -5.07
C LEU A 135 23.28 -19.28 -5.63
N ASN A 136 24.02 -18.17 -5.56
CA ASN A 136 25.35 -18.05 -6.13
C ASN A 136 26.48 -18.30 -5.12
N ASN A 137 26.18 -18.69 -3.87
CA ASN A 137 27.14 -18.82 -2.78
C ASN A 137 27.99 -17.55 -2.52
N LYS A 138 27.43 -16.38 -2.84
CA LYS A 138 28.06 -15.07 -2.72
C LYS A 138 27.50 -14.36 -1.51
N ARG A 139 27.79 -14.92 -0.33
CA ARG A 139 27.33 -14.36 0.94
C ARG A 139 27.89 -12.94 1.06
N ASP A 140 27.01 -11.99 1.39
CA ASP A 140 27.34 -10.59 1.64
C ASP A 140 27.82 -9.77 0.41
N GLU A 141 27.87 -10.34 -0.80
CA GLU A 141 28.13 -9.56 -2.03
C GLU A 141 26.88 -8.81 -2.48
N THR A 142 27.02 -7.52 -2.82
CA THR A 142 25.88 -6.77 -3.37
C THR A 142 25.48 -7.27 -4.75
N ASN A 143 24.22 -7.02 -5.11
CA ASN A 143 23.69 -7.17 -6.45
C ASN A 143 22.63 -6.10 -6.69
N ILE A 144 22.16 -5.97 -7.94
CA ILE A 144 21.21 -4.93 -8.34
C ILE A 144 19.95 -4.85 -7.46
N TYR A 145 19.49 -5.96 -6.87
CA TYR A 145 18.31 -5.99 -6.02
C TYR A 145 18.61 -5.48 -4.60
N ILE A 146 19.79 -5.81 -4.06
CA ILE A 146 20.27 -5.25 -2.80
C ILE A 146 20.54 -3.75 -2.96
N ASP A 147 21.20 -3.33 -4.03
CA ASP A 147 21.44 -1.91 -4.32
C ASP A 147 20.11 -1.13 -4.41
N TYR A 148 19.12 -1.69 -5.10
CA TYR A 148 17.79 -1.09 -5.19
C TYR A 148 17.05 -1.08 -3.84
N ALA A 149 17.17 -2.14 -3.04
CA ALA A 149 16.63 -2.18 -1.68
C ALA A 149 17.26 -1.09 -0.80
N GLN A 150 18.57 -0.86 -0.92
CA GLN A 150 19.28 0.21 -0.21
C GLN A 150 18.80 1.60 -0.64
N LEU A 151 18.58 1.83 -1.95
CA LEU A 151 18.01 3.08 -2.45
C LEU A 151 16.60 3.36 -1.93
N LEU A 152 15.79 2.31 -1.74
CA LEU A 152 14.47 2.40 -1.10
C LEU A 152 14.56 2.51 0.43
N ALA A 153 15.58 1.94 1.06
CA ALA A 153 15.79 2.05 2.50
C ALA A 153 16.47 3.37 2.92
N ASP A 154 16.95 4.16 1.98
CA ASP A 154 17.53 5.47 2.25
C ASP A 154 16.52 6.38 2.98
N ASN A 155 16.85 6.73 4.23
CA ASN A 155 15.94 7.45 5.12
C ASN A 155 15.77 8.91 4.68
N GLU A 156 16.79 9.55 4.14
CA GLU A 156 16.68 10.93 3.61
C GLU A 156 15.68 10.99 2.46
N ARG A 157 15.78 10.06 1.49
CA ARG A 157 14.82 9.96 0.40
C ARG A 157 13.43 9.56 0.87
N LEU A 158 13.32 8.61 1.81
CA LEU A 158 12.03 8.26 2.41
C LEU A 158 11.37 9.51 3.02
N ASP A 159 12.14 10.31 3.77
CA ASP A 159 11.64 11.51 4.43
C ASP A 159 11.19 12.57 3.41
N GLN A 160 12.00 12.84 2.38
CA GLN A 160 11.64 13.75 1.29
C GLN A 160 10.32 13.34 0.58
N GLN A 161 10.04 12.04 0.52
CA GLN A 161 8.91 11.50 -0.23
C GLN A 161 7.66 11.28 0.63
N HIS A 162 7.81 11.08 1.94
CA HIS A 162 6.74 10.57 2.79
C HIS A 162 6.70 11.15 4.22
N TRP A 163 7.63 12.00 4.65
CA TRP A 163 7.59 12.61 5.98
C TRP A 163 6.90 13.98 5.93
N SER A 164 5.81 14.15 6.67
CA SER A 164 5.19 15.44 6.91
C SER A 164 5.86 16.12 8.10
N GLU A 165 6.68 17.14 7.87
CA GLU A 165 7.24 17.96 8.96
C GLU A 165 6.14 18.69 9.75
N GLN A 166 5.07 19.09 9.07
CA GLN A 166 3.93 19.77 9.69
C GLN A 166 3.19 18.86 10.69
N ASP A 167 3.03 17.58 10.36
CA ASP A 167 2.26 16.63 11.18
C ASP A 167 3.15 15.72 12.03
N GLY A 168 4.46 15.74 11.82
CA GLY A 168 5.43 14.90 12.53
C GLY A 168 5.17 13.40 12.34
N MET A 169 4.86 12.98 11.12
CA MET A 169 4.55 11.58 10.80
C MET A 169 4.87 11.20 9.35
N TYR A 170 4.98 9.89 9.11
CA TYR A 170 5.00 9.36 7.75
C TYR A 170 3.58 9.24 7.18
N ALA A 171 3.42 9.62 5.91
CA ALA A 171 2.15 9.74 5.24
C ALA A 171 2.22 9.38 3.75
N ASP A 172 1.05 9.08 3.20
CA ASP A 172 0.84 9.16 1.75
C ASP A 172 0.89 10.63 1.29
N TYR A 173 1.10 10.82 -0.02
CA TYR A 173 1.08 12.14 -0.65
C TYR A 173 0.15 12.14 -1.85
N GLY A 174 -0.59 13.22 -2.06
CA GLY A 174 -1.45 13.37 -3.23
C GLY A 174 -2.28 14.65 -3.20
N LEU A 175 -3.18 14.79 -4.18
CA LEU A 175 -4.10 15.92 -4.26
C LEU A 175 -5.20 15.75 -3.21
N HIS A 176 -5.20 16.60 -2.19
CA HIS A 176 -5.98 16.36 -0.97
C HIS A 176 -6.62 17.62 -0.38
N THR A 177 -7.83 17.46 0.16
CA THR A 177 -8.50 18.38 1.07
C THR A 177 -9.29 17.56 2.11
N ASP A 178 -9.35 18.08 3.34
CA ASP A 178 -10.14 17.50 4.44
C ASP A 178 -11.61 17.98 4.38
N TYR A 179 -11.89 18.98 3.55
CA TYR A 179 -13.19 19.66 3.44
C TYR A 179 -14.13 18.92 2.49
N VAL A 180 -14.40 17.65 2.82
CA VAL A 180 -15.33 16.77 2.10
C VAL A 180 -16.37 16.20 3.06
N HIS A 181 -17.61 16.06 2.62
CA HIS A 181 -18.65 15.39 3.39
C HIS A 181 -19.67 14.72 2.47
N LEU A 182 -20.45 13.78 3.00
CA LEU A 182 -21.58 13.20 2.29
C LEU A 182 -22.84 14.01 2.60
N GLN A 183 -23.51 14.49 1.56
CA GLN A 183 -24.78 15.19 1.65
C GLN A 183 -25.91 14.32 1.09
N ARG A 184 -27.04 14.25 1.80
CA ARG A 184 -28.25 13.58 1.29
C ARG A 184 -28.90 14.45 0.22
N VAL A 185 -29.13 13.87 -0.96
CA VAL A 185 -29.79 14.51 -2.10
C VAL A 185 -30.97 13.66 -2.53
N THR A 186 -32.11 14.29 -2.80
CA THR A 186 -33.31 13.64 -3.34
C THR A 186 -33.28 13.72 -4.86
N ILE A 187 -33.41 12.59 -5.54
CA ILE A 187 -33.46 12.52 -7.01
C ILE A 187 -34.91 12.27 -7.44
N PRO A 188 -35.51 13.12 -8.29
CA PRO A 188 -36.83 12.85 -8.85
C PRO A 188 -36.78 11.62 -9.77
N THR A 189 -37.48 10.54 -9.41
CA THR A 189 -37.69 9.38 -10.29
C THR A 189 -38.69 9.73 -11.39
N LYS A 190 -38.45 9.24 -12.61
CA LYS A 190 -39.37 9.43 -13.74
C LYS A 190 -40.75 8.84 -13.40
N GLN A 191 -41.80 9.61 -13.64
CA GLN A 191 -43.20 9.26 -13.39
C GLN A 191 -43.58 7.93 -14.07
N ASN A 192 -43.82 6.89 -13.28
CA ASN A 192 -44.77 5.84 -13.64
C ASN A 192 -46.00 6.03 -12.73
N GLN A 193 -47.18 6.12 -13.35
CA GLN A 193 -48.40 6.76 -12.86
C GLN A 193 -49.08 6.16 -11.62
N GLN A 194 -48.41 5.38 -10.77
CA GLN A 194 -49.08 4.82 -9.59
C GLN A 194 -48.35 4.94 -8.25
N HIS A 195 -47.04 5.23 -8.17
CA HIS A 195 -46.38 5.50 -6.88
C HIS A 195 -45.17 6.44 -7.06
N GLN A 196 -45.19 7.63 -6.46
CA GLN A 196 -44.01 8.48 -6.35
C GLN A 196 -43.10 7.95 -5.22
N GLN A 197 -42.15 7.08 -5.54
CA GLN A 197 -41.06 6.76 -4.62
C GLN A 197 -39.91 7.74 -4.85
N GLN A 198 -39.72 8.69 -3.92
CA GLN A 198 -38.55 9.57 -3.91
C GLN A 198 -37.33 8.76 -3.47
N GLU A 199 -36.33 8.61 -4.36
CA GLU A 199 -35.06 7.99 -3.99
C GLU A 199 -34.11 9.06 -3.44
N THR A 200 -33.52 8.77 -2.28
CA THR A 200 -32.49 9.63 -1.67
C THR A 200 -31.12 8.96 -1.74
N HIS A 201 -30.10 9.72 -2.12
CA HIS A 201 -28.72 9.25 -2.23
C HIS A 201 -27.79 10.11 -1.37
N MET A 202 -26.73 9.51 -0.83
CA MET A 202 -25.63 10.26 -0.21
C MET A 202 -24.58 10.57 -1.28
N ILE A 203 -24.35 11.86 -1.55
CA ILE A 203 -23.40 12.33 -2.57
C ILE A 203 -22.30 13.14 -1.89
N ARG A 204 -21.06 12.87 -2.25
CA ARG A 204 -19.86 13.58 -1.80
C ARG A 204 -19.88 15.02 -2.31
N GLN A 205 -19.66 15.95 -1.39
CA GLN A 205 -19.53 17.38 -1.63
C GLN A 205 -18.18 17.88 -1.14
N ILE A 206 -17.61 18.84 -1.85
CA ILE A 206 -16.37 19.52 -1.51
C ILE A 206 -16.73 20.94 -1.07
N THR A 207 -16.50 21.27 0.21
CA THR A 207 -16.95 22.56 0.78
C THR A 207 -15.92 23.66 0.67
N ARG A 208 -14.63 23.33 0.53
CA ARG A 208 -13.56 24.31 0.29
C ARG A 208 -12.61 23.87 -0.83
N GLN A 209 -12.96 24.26 -2.06
CA GLN A 209 -12.16 23.96 -3.26
C GLN A 209 -10.76 24.59 -3.21
N SER A 210 -10.61 25.75 -2.57
CA SER A 210 -9.32 26.43 -2.44
C SER A 210 -8.29 25.66 -1.60
N ASP A 211 -8.74 24.76 -0.73
CA ASP A 211 -7.85 23.91 0.09
C ASP A 211 -7.37 22.66 -0.67
N LEU A 212 -7.88 22.43 -1.88
CA LEU A 212 -7.48 21.30 -2.71
C LEU A 212 -6.08 21.52 -3.28
N THR A 213 -5.08 20.94 -2.62
CA THR A 213 -3.66 21.10 -2.98
C THR A 213 -2.92 19.78 -2.89
N TYR A 214 -1.75 19.69 -3.52
CA TYR A 214 -0.86 18.56 -3.32
C TYR A 214 -0.19 18.69 -1.95
N LYS A 215 -0.43 17.73 -1.07
CA LYS A 215 0.11 17.71 0.29
C LYS A 215 0.27 16.29 0.81
N PHE A 216 0.99 16.15 1.93
CA PHE A 216 0.93 14.92 2.72
C PHE A 216 -0.47 14.74 3.29
N VAL A 217 -0.98 13.52 3.24
CA VAL A 217 -2.33 13.19 3.70
C VAL A 217 -2.29 12.99 5.21
N LYS A 218 -2.97 13.86 5.95
CA LYS A 218 -2.97 13.83 7.41
C LYS A 218 -3.86 12.72 7.96
N HIS A 219 -3.35 11.48 7.97
CA HIS A 219 -4.04 10.35 8.57
C HIS A 219 -3.03 9.36 9.20
N PHE A 220 -2.80 9.53 10.51
CA PHE A 220 -1.94 8.63 11.28
C PHE A 220 -2.66 7.31 11.53
N GLY A 221 -2.04 6.20 11.14
CA GLY A 221 -2.63 4.86 11.19
C GLY A 221 -1.64 3.79 10.75
N TYR A 222 -2.13 2.59 10.44
CA TYR A 222 -1.27 1.47 10.04
C TYR A 222 -0.32 1.79 8.89
N VAL A 223 -0.73 2.60 7.91
CA VAL A 223 0.14 3.01 6.79
C VAL A 223 1.36 3.79 7.31
N SER A 224 1.18 4.68 8.30
CA SER A 224 2.27 5.45 8.92
C SER A 224 3.31 4.56 9.62
N LEU A 225 2.93 3.34 10.01
CA LEU A 225 3.80 2.39 10.71
C LEU A 225 4.65 1.53 9.76
N PHE A 226 4.41 1.55 8.45
CA PHE A 226 5.12 0.67 7.50
C PHE A 226 6.65 0.80 7.52
N PRO A 227 7.25 2.00 7.64
CA PRO A 227 8.70 2.14 7.79
C PRO A 227 9.26 1.38 8.99
N LEU A 228 8.52 1.33 10.11
CA LEU A 228 8.86 0.54 11.29
C LEU A 228 8.65 -0.96 11.02
N MET A 229 7.47 -1.37 10.55
CA MET A 229 7.11 -2.78 10.33
C MET A 229 8.06 -3.48 9.34
N THR A 230 8.54 -2.75 8.34
CA THR A 230 9.48 -3.26 7.33
C THR A 230 10.95 -3.00 7.69
N LYS A 231 11.22 -2.42 8.87
CA LYS A 231 12.56 -2.16 9.42
C LYS A 231 13.44 -1.28 8.52
N ILE A 232 12.85 -0.26 7.90
CA ILE A 232 13.57 0.74 7.09
C ILE A 232 14.29 1.77 7.96
N LEU A 233 13.68 2.13 9.09
CA LEU A 233 14.18 3.22 9.93
C LEU A 233 15.48 2.84 10.61
N LYS A 234 16.46 3.75 10.55
CA LYS A 234 17.72 3.59 11.28
C LYS A 234 17.45 3.59 12.79
N PRO A 235 18.16 2.76 13.59
CA PRO A 235 17.96 2.68 15.04
C PRO A 235 18.15 4.00 15.80
N ASN A 236 18.96 4.92 15.26
CA ASN A 236 19.23 6.23 15.83
C ASN A 236 18.40 7.37 15.21
N SER A 237 17.34 7.05 14.45
CA SER A 237 16.46 8.05 13.84
C SER A 237 15.52 8.69 14.86
N LEU A 238 15.47 10.02 14.92
CA LEU A 238 14.45 10.73 15.71
C LEU A 238 13.02 10.42 15.25
N LYS A 239 12.84 10.07 13.96
CA LYS A 239 11.53 9.67 13.42
C LYS A 239 11.10 8.28 13.91
N LEU A 240 12.06 7.40 14.21
CA LEU A 240 11.79 6.14 14.89
C LEU A 240 11.31 6.39 16.32
N ASP A 241 12.00 7.26 17.06
CA ASP A 241 11.60 7.64 18.42
C ASP A 241 10.20 8.27 18.45
N LYS A 242 9.91 9.18 17.52
CA LYS A 242 8.57 9.76 17.33
C LYS A 242 7.50 8.69 17.09
N LEU A 243 7.73 7.76 16.17
CA LEU A 243 6.78 6.68 15.89
C LEU A 243 6.54 5.77 17.09
N LEU A 244 7.59 5.41 17.83
CA LEU A 244 7.46 4.60 19.04
C LEU A 244 6.69 5.34 20.15
N THR A 245 6.93 6.64 20.28
CA THR A 245 6.17 7.51 21.19
C THR A 245 4.69 7.52 20.81
N ASP A 246 4.37 7.76 19.54
CA ASP A 246 3.00 7.80 19.04
C ASP A 246 2.25 6.47 19.18
N LEU A 247 2.96 5.34 19.05
CA LEU A 247 2.38 4.01 19.25
C LEU A 247 1.87 3.80 20.67
N THR A 248 2.45 4.47 21.66
CA THR A 248 2.00 4.39 23.06
C THR A 248 0.97 5.45 23.43
N ASN A 249 0.58 6.31 22.49
CA ASN A 249 -0.33 7.41 22.76
C ASN A 249 -1.81 6.95 22.69
N PRO A 250 -2.57 7.03 23.80
CA PRO A 250 -3.97 6.60 23.85
C PRO A 250 -4.93 7.49 23.02
N THR A 251 -4.49 8.65 22.55
CA THR A 251 -5.29 9.50 21.64
C THR A 251 -5.02 9.18 20.16
N LEU A 252 -4.14 8.23 19.86
CA LEU A 252 -3.79 7.79 18.52
C LEU A 252 -4.24 6.34 18.32
N LEU A 253 -3.30 5.40 18.23
CA LEU A 253 -3.60 3.99 17.92
C LEU A 253 -3.70 3.12 19.18
N TRP A 254 -3.20 3.57 20.35
CA TRP A 254 -3.12 2.72 21.54
C TRP A 254 -4.47 2.56 22.25
N THR A 255 -4.97 1.33 22.34
CA THR A 255 -6.17 1.01 23.12
C THR A 255 -5.93 -0.16 24.07
N SER A 256 -6.89 -0.41 24.98
CA SER A 256 -6.86 -1.58 25.87
C SER A 256 -6.96 -2.93 25.13
N PHE A 257 -7.24 -2.93 23.82
CA PHE A 257 -7.40 -4.13 22.99
C PHE A 257 -6.28 -4.31 21.95
N GLY A 258 -5.31 -3.39 21.91
CA GLY A 258 -4.24 -3.36 20.92
C GLY A 258 -4.24 -2.05 20.12
N TYR A 259 -3.59 -2.08 18.95
CA TYR A 259 -3.57 -0.95 18.03
C TYR A 259 -4.88 -0.91 17.23
N VAL A 260 -5.43 0.29 17.01
CA VAL A 260 -6.66 0.52 16.22
C VAL A 260 -6.38 1.55 15.15
#